data_AF-A0A2V3JMW2-F1
#
_entry.id   AF-A0A2V3JMW2-F1
#
_cell.length_a   1.000
_cell.length_b   1.000
_cell.length_c   1.000
_cell.angle_alpha   90.00
_cell.angle_beta   90.00
_cell.angle_gamma   90.00
#
_symmetry.space_group_name_H-M   'P 1'
#
loop_
_entity.id
_entity.type
_entity.pdbx_description
1 polymer ?
#
loop_
_entity_poly.entity_id
_entity_poly.type
_entity_poly.pdbx_seq_one_letter_code
_entity_poly.pdbx_strand_id
1 'polypeptide(L)'
;MWACGEPRLIRIENLYDYTLPDVEDGTGPRTAWYHQPLDEGAGWIDPYFGTASDTVLAVHARPFYRADESSGEKTPAGAIAAVYSLDDVRDLVGSLDLGDAGYGFIITEEGTVVAHPIREYLGRDIKELQETDETLRLISRDMNPGEHQKIFVNHTGRTLWVFYEQIPSSNWTLGVVFVEDIILESIKTSQRHLLIHIALAVMAFLFFLSILIFRVDKDSSSSLWAVVIVFSILCALGTGFIWYLALEDPSGGGSHGIDVFDKVGTEVAMHKLLQDPEVKQSTDQPTQIPTGIFLQSLRFSSANNVIVTGYVWQDHSDSRTANVSHGVIFPEAEQIKIEEAYKLDNGVTGWYFRAVLRQQFDYSKYPFDREDVWVRLWPGEFYGNVILTPTAFS
;
A
#
# COMPACT_ATOMS: atom_id res chain seq x y z
N MET A 1 6.49 9.54 -17.88
CA MET A 1 7.67 9.08 -18.64
C MET A 1 7.12 8.60 -19.97
N TRP A 2 7.42 9.26 -21.10
CA TRP A 2 6.83 8.91 -22.40
C TRP A 2 7.37 7.53 -22.78
N ALA A 3 6.50 6.52 -22.90
CA ALA A 3 6.90 5.21 -23.38
C ALA A 3 7.58 5.37 -24.75
N CYS A 4 8.68 4.65 -24.97
CA CYS A 4 9.42 4.66 -26.23
C CYS A 4 8.50 4.28 -27.40
N GLY A 5 8.01 5.28 -28.12
CA GLY A 5 7.28 5.17 -29.37
C GLY A 5 7.33 6.53 -30.08
N GLU A 6 7.50 6.55 -31.41
CA GLU A 6 7.43 7.79 -32.17
C GLU A 6 6.03 8.41 -32.01
N PRO A 7 5.93 9.73 -31.79
CA PRO A 7 4.64 10.41 -31.67
C PRO A 7 3.84 10.21 -32.96
N ARG A 8 2.71 9.50 -32.86
CA ARG A 8 1.82 9.24 -33.99
C ARG A 8 0.74 10.31 -34.05
N LEU A 9 0.66 11.00 -35.17
CA LEU A 9 -0.44 11.91 -35.44
C LEU A 9 -1.74 11.11 -35.67
N ILE A 10 -2.73 11.33 -34.82
CA ILE A 10 -4.09 10.81 -34.99
C ILE A 10 -5.01 11.99 -35.27
N ARG A 11 -5.81 11.87 -36.32
CA ARG A 11 -6.85 12.83 -36.69
C ARG A 11 -8.15 12.43 -36.00
N ILE A 12 -8.56 13.19 -34.98
CA ILE A 12 -9.77 12.90 -34.18
C ILE A 12 -11.02 12.95 -35.06
N GLU A 13 -11.03 13.80 -36.09
CA GLU A 13 -12.13 13.89 -37.05
C GLU A 13 -12.45 12.59 -37.80
N ASN A 14 -11.50 11.64 -37.84
CA ASN A 14 -11.71 10.33 -38.43
C ASN A 14 -12.43 9.35 -37.49
N LEU A 15 -12.52 9.68 -36.19
CA LEU A 15 -13.12 8.84 -35.15
C LEU A 15 -14.53 9.33 -34.79
N TYR A 16 -14.70 10.64 -34.60
CA TYR A 16 -15.99 11.26 -34.35
C TYR A 16 -16.00 12.74 -34.73
N ASP A 17 -17.20 13.30 -34.90
CA ASP A 17 -17.41 14.72 -35.15
C ASP A 17 -17.41 15.49 -33.82
N TYR A 18 -16.26 16.10 -33.50
CA TYR A 18 -16.07 16.87 -32.27
C TYR A 18 -16.74 18.25 -32.30
N THR A 19 -17.36 18.65 -33.42
CA THR A 19 -18.07 19.94 -33.54
C THR A 19 -19.51 19.87 -33.03
N LEU A 20 -20.02 18.66 -32.80
CA LEU A 20 -21.32 18.44 -32.19
C LEU A 20 -21.24 18.69 -30.68
N PRO A 21 -22.29 19.31 -30.09
CA PRO A 21 -22.32 19.59 -28.66
C PRO A 21 -22.19 18.30 -27.85
N ASP A 22 -21.55 18.41 -26.70
CA ASP A 22 -21.31 17.30 -25.82
C ASP A 22 -22.64 16.74 -25.27
N VAL A 23 -22.80 15.42 -25.33
CA VAL A 23 -23.99 14.73 -24.82
C VAL A 23 -23.55 13.76 -23.74
N GLU A 24 -24.13 13.93 -22.54
CA GLU A 24 -23.83 13.12 -21.36
C GLU A 24 -24.78 11.92 -21.26
N ASP A 25 -24.89 11.15 -22.34
CA ASP A 25 -25.77 9.98 -22.41
C ASP A 25 -25.03 8.65 -22.18
N GLY A 26 -23.69 8.68 -22.09
CA GLY A 26 -22.84 7.50 -21.92
C GLY A 26 -22.79 6.58 -23.15
N THR A 27 -23.41 6.97 -24.27
CA THR A 27 -23.47 6.19 -25.50
C THR A 27 -22.73 6.84 -26.67
N GLY A 28 -22.58 8.16 -26.63
CA GLY A 28 -21.86 8.95 -27.62
C GLY A 28 -20.43 9.35 -27.23
N PRO A 29 -19.61 9.78 -28.20
CA PRO A 29 -18.30 10.34 -27.91
C PRO A 29 -18.41 11.68 -27.19
N ARG A 30 -17.60 11.87 -26.16
CA ARG A 30 -17.54 13.10 -25.38
C ARG A 30 -16.75 14.18 -26.13
N THR A 31 -17.36 15.34 -26.31
CA THR A 31 -16.78 16.51 -27.01
C THR A 31 -16.56 17.70 -26.08
N ALA A 32 -16.74 17.52 -24.77
CA ALA A 32 -16.51 18.54 -23.74
C ALA A 32 -15.13 19.21 -23.85
N TRP A 33 -14.09 18.46 -24.22
CA TRP A 33 -12.74 18.98 -24.46
C TRP A 33 -12.64 20.08 -25.51
N TYR A 34 -13.58 20.14 -26.45
CA TYR A 34 -13.65 21.15 -27.49
C TYR A 34 -14.58 22.31 -27.10
N HIS A 35 -15.77 22.01 -26.57
CA HIS A 35 -16.80 23.02 -26.31
C HIS A 35 -16.60 23.78 -24.99
N GLN A 36 -16.35 23.08 -23.88
CA GLN A 36 -16.19 23.70 -22.58
C GLN A 36 -15.12 24.81 -22.55
N PRO A 37 -13.91 24.63 -23.12
CA PRO A 37 -12.93 25.70 -23.10
C PRO A 37 -13.27 26.90 -23.99
N LEU A 38 -14.14 26.74 -24.99
CA LEU A 38 -14.60 27.84 -25.83
C LEU A 38 -15.64 28.71 -25.12
N ASP A 39 -16.44 28.09 -24.24
CA ASP A 39 -17.51 28.75 -23.50
C ASP A 39 -17.01 29.32 -22.16
N GLU A 40 -16.22 28.55 -21.41
CA GLU A 40 -15.79 28.86 -20.03
C GLU A 40 -14.34 29.37 -19.94
N GLY A 41 -13.52 29.10 -20.97
CA GLY A 41 -12.10 29.45 -21.01
C GLY A 41 -11.16 28.31 -20.63
N ALA A 42 -9.92 28.63 -20.26
CA ALA A 42 -8.93 27.61 -19.93
C ALA A 42 -9.27 26.89 -18.62
N GLY A 43 -9.30 25.56 -18.62
CA GLY A 43 -9.65 24.79 -17.43
C GLY A 43 -9.38 23.29 -17.54
N TRP A 44 -9.50 22.63 -16.39
CA TRP A 44 -9.62 21.18 -16.29
C TRP A 44 -11.06 20.77 -16.55
N ILE A 45 -11.21 19.63 -17.20
CA ILE A 45 -12.49 19.03 -17.53
C ILE A 45 -12.61 17.78 -16.69
N ASP A 46 -13.81 17.55 -16.15
CA ASP A 46 -14.07 16.39 -15.32
C ASP A 46 -13.71 15.09 -16.04
N PRO A 47 -13.19 14.09 -15.31
CA PRO A 47 -12.79 12.85 -15.93
C PRO A 47 -13.94 12.17 -16.66
N TYR A 48 -13.69 11.75 -17.90
CA TYR A 48 -14.66 11.04 -18.71
C TYR A 48 -13.99 9.95 -19.54
N PHE A 49 -14.78 8.98 -19.99
CA PHE A 49 -14.30 7.92 -20.86
C PHE A 49 -14.03 8.44 -22.27
N GLY A 50 -12.76 8.44 -22.70
CA GLY A 50 -12.36 8.88 -24.03
C GLY A 50 -12.57 7.79 -25.07
N THR A 51 -13.58 7.94 -25.93
CA THR A 51 -13.91 6.95 -26.99
C THR A 51 -12.75 6.70 -27.95
N ALA A 52 -11.91 7.71 -28.22
CA ALA A 52 -10.75 7.59 -29.10
C ALA A 52 -9.58 6.84 -28.46
N SER A 53 -9.43 6.95 -27.14
CA SER A 53 -8.31 6.38 -26.37
C SER A 53 -8.67 5.10 -25.64
N ASP A 54 -9.96 4.74 -25.59
CA ASP A 54 -10.50 3.57 -24.90
C ASP A 54 -10.10 3.51 -23.41
N THR A 55 -10.07 4.68 -22.76
CA THR A 55 -9.68 4.82 -21.34
C THR A 55 -10.26 6.09 -20.74
N VAL A 56 -10.30 6.19 -19.41
CA VAL A 56 -10.74 7.38 -18.69
C VAL A 56 -9.63 8.42 -18.70
N LEU A 57 -10.01 9.67 -19.02
CA LEU A 57 -9.07 10.76 -19.27
C LEU A 57 -9.27 11.90 -18.28
N ALA A 58 -8.16 12.51 -17.86
CA ALA A 58 -8.11 13.86 -17.31
C ALA A 58 -7.64 14.82 -18.40
N VAL A 59 -8.42 15.86 -18.70
CA VAL A 59 -8.14 16.78 -19.81
C VAL A 59 -8.02 18.21 -19.31
N HIS A 60 -6.92 18.87 -19.66
CA HIS A 60 -6.80 20.31 -19.51
C HIS A 60 -6.83 20.96 -20.90
N ALA A 61 -7.80 21.84 -21.14
CA ALA A 61 -7.99 22.48 -22.43
C ALA A 61 -7.87 24.00 -22.36
N ARG A 62 -7.43 24.61 -23.47
CA ARG A 62 -7.38 26.07 -23.65
C ARG A 62 -7.91 26.48 -25.02
N PRO A 63 -8.77 27.51 -25.11
CA PRO A 63 -9.17 28.06 -26.40
C PRO A 63 -8.03 28.87 -27.01
N PHE A 64 -7.97 28.90 -28.34
CA PHE A 64 -7.17 29.86 -29.08
C PHE A 64 -8.06 30.64 -30.05
N TYR A 65 -7.70 31.89 -30.27
CA TYR A 65 -8.52 32.84 -30.99
C TYR A 65 -7.80 33.31 -32.25
N ARG A 66 -8.57 33.56 -33.31
CA ARG A 66 -8.06 34.29 -34.47
C ARG A 66 -8.16 35.78 -34.17
N ALA A 67 -7.08 36.50 -34.39
CA ALA A 67 -7.10 37.95 -34.35
C ALA A 67 -7.69 38.48 -35.66
N ASP A 68 -8.80 39.22 -35.59
CA ASP A 68 -9.23 40.06 -36.70
C ASP A 68 -8.45 41.37 -36.64
N GLU A 69 -7.54 41.58 -37.60
CA GLU A 69 -6.65 42.75 -37.68
C GLU A 69 -7.41 44.08 -37.80
N SER A 70 -8.72 44.03 -38.15
CA SER A 70 -9.51 45.21 -38.46
C SER A 70 -10.49 45.64 -37.35
N SER A 71 -10.98 44.72 -36.52
CA SER A 71 -11.95 45.00 -35.44
C SER A 71 -11.40 44.80 -34.02
N GLY A 72 -10.30 44.05 -33.87
CA GLY A 72 -9.79 43.63 -32.57
C GLY A 72 -10.66 42.58 -31.84
N GLU A 73 -11.73 42.11 -32.48
CA GLU A 73 -12.64 41.12 -31.95
C GLU A 73 -11.99 39.73 -32.01
N LYS A 74 -11.99 39.02 -30.87
CA LYS A 74 -11.41 37.68 -30.75
C LYS A 74 -12.48 36.66 -31.06
N THR A 75 -12.39 36.03 -32.23
CA THR A 75 -13.26 34.89 -32.57
C THR A 75 -12.56 33.58 -32.19
N PRO A 76 -13.23 32.68 -31.44
CA PRO A 76 -12.65 31.39 -31.11
C PRO A 76 -12.35 30.61 -32.39
N ALA A 77 -11.09 30.20 -32.55
CA ALA A 77 -10.61 29.47 -33.73
C ALA A 77 -10.50 27.96 -33.47
N GLY A 78 -10.47 27.56 -32.20
CA GLY A 78 -10.46 26.16 -31.76
C GLY A 78 -9.92 26.02 -30.33
N ALA A 79 -9.71 24.78 -29.89
CA ALA A 79 -9.15 24.45 -28.59
C ALA A 79 -7.88 23.59 -28.72
N ILE A 80 -6.96 23.75 -27.77
CA ILE A 80 -5.79 22.89 -27.58
C ILE A 80 -5.97 22.16 -26.26
N ALA A 81 -5.90 20.84 -26.27
CA ALA A 81 -6.06 20.00 -25.09
C ALA A 81 -4.77 19.21 -24.80
N ALA A 82 -4.39 19.18 -23.52
CA ALA A 82 -3.45 18.21 -22.98
C ALA A 82 -4.26 17.09 -22.32
N VAL A 83 -4.01 15.86 -22.74
CA VAL A 83 -4.78 14.68 -22.35
C VAL A 83 -3.88 13.75 -21.55
N TYR A 84 -4.35 13.34 -20.38
CA TYR A 84 -3.69 12.37 -19.51
C TYR A 84 -4.65 11.21 -19.27
N SER A 85 -4.15 9.97 -19.31
CA SER A 85 -4.96 8.84 -18.81
C SER A 85 -5.01 8.88 -17.29
N LEU A 86 -6.14 8.48 -16.68
CA LEU A 86 -6.19 8.37 -15.22
C LEU A 86 -5.23 7.30 -14.69
N ASP A 87 -4.89 6.30 -15.50
CA ASP A 87 -3.84 5.33 -15.18
C ASP A 87 -2.47 6.02 -15.01
N ASP A 88 -2.09 6.94 -15.90
CA ASP A 88 -0.83 7.70 -15.77
C ASP A 88 -0.83 8.59 -14.53
N VAL A 89 -1.97 9.22 -14.21
CA VAL A 89 -2.11 10.05 -13.00
C VAL A 89 -2.03 9.18 -11.75
N ARG A 90 -2.70 8.02 -11.73
CA ARG A 90 -2.57 7.03 -10.65
C ARG A 90 -1.12 6.62 -10.46
N ASP A 91 -0.42 6.29 -11.54
CA ASP A 91 0.96 5.83 -11.46
C ASP A 91 1.92 6.92 -10.97
N LEU A 92 1.66 8.18 -11.33
CA LEU A 92 2.37 9.34 -10.80
C LEU A 92 2.14 9.49 -9.30
N VAL A 93 0.89 9.43 -8.84
CA VAL A 93 0.54 9.54 -7.41
C VAL A 93 1.10 8.34 -6.61
N GLY A 94 1.03 7.14 -7.16
CA GLY A 94 1.60 5.93 -6.55
C GLY A 94 3.12 5.92 -6.47
N SER A 95 3.81 6.75 -7.27
CA SER A 95 5.27 6.89 -7.21
C SER A 95 5.76 7.78 -6.06
N LEU A 96 4.84 8.42 -5.32
CA LEU A 96 5.18 9.16 -4.11
C LEU A 96 5.71 8.20 -3.04
N ASP A 97 6.82 8.55 -2.41
CA ASP A 97 7.36 7.78 -1.28
C ASP A 97 6.55 8.07 -0.02
N LEU A 98 5.60 7.18 0.27
CA LEU A 98 4.69 7.27 1.42
C LEU A 98 4.96 6.17 2.46
N GLY A 99 6.15 5.56 2.43
CA GLY A 99 6.47 4.39 3.24
C GLY A 99 5.68 3.14 2.81
N ASP A 100 5.79 2.04 3.55
CA ASP A 100 5.40 0.70 3.06
C ASP A 100 3.90 0.51 2.80
N ALA A 101 3.05 1.09 3.64
CA ALA A 101 1.58 0.95 3.55
C ALA A 101 0.84 2.27 3.27
N GLY A 102 1.56 3.37 3.06
CA GLY A 102 0.94 4.64 2.72
C GLY A 102 0.52 4.71 1.24
N TYR A 103 -0.53 5.48 0.95
CA TYR A 103 -0.99 5.69 -0.42
C TYR A 103 -1.62 7.07 -0.63
N GLY A 104 -1.61 7.53 -1.87
CA GLY A 104 -2.25 8.77 -2.29
C GLY A 104 -3.50 8.53 -3.14
N PHE A 105 -4.43 9.47 -3.09
CA PHE A 105 -5.59 9.51 -3.99
C PHE A 105 -5.92 10.96 -4.35
N ILE A 106 -6.59 11.16 -5.50
CA ILE A 106 -7.03 12.48 -5.96
C ILE A 106 -8.50 12.41 -6.31
N ILE A 107 -9.26 13.41 -5.88
CA ILE A 107 -10.69 13.57 -6.18
C ILE A 107 -10.94 14.98 -6.72
N THR A 108 -11.83 15.09 -7.72
CA THR A 108 -12.25 16.39 -8.27
C THR A 108 -13.11 17.19 -7.29
N GLU A 109 -13.47 18.42 -7.65
CA GLU A 109 -14.36 19.26 -6.84
C GLU A 109 -15.78 18.65 -6.76
N GLU A 110 -16.17 17.94 -7.81
CA GLU A 110 -17.46 17.30 -8.03
C GLU A 110 -17.57 15.93 -7.33
N GLY A 111 -16.44 15.38 -6.88
CA GLY A 111 -16.37 14.09 -6.20
C GLY A 111 -15.94 12.92 -7.08
N THR A 112 -15.44 13.16 -8.29
CA THR A 112 -14.95 12.10 -9.19
C THR A 112 -13.54 11.67 -8.81
N VAL A 113 -13.30 10.36 -8.71
CA VAL A 113 -11.97 9.84 -8.37
C VAL A 113 -11.03 9.91 -9.58
N VAL A 114 -9.97 10.70 -9.47
CA VAL A 114 -8.94 10.88 -10.52
C VAL A 114 -7.80 9.88 -10.36
N ALA A 115 -7.39 9.62 -9.12
CA ALA A 115 -6.32 8.68 -8.80
C ALA A 115 -6.66 7.94 -7.52
N HIS A 116 -6.47 6.62 -7.51
CA HIS A 116 -6.63 5.76 -6.34
C HIS A 116 -5.87 4.45 -6.58
N PRO A 117 -5.33 3.75 -5.55
CA PRO A 117 -4.65 2.46 -5.74
C PRO A 117 -5.54 1.42 -6.44
N ILE A 118 -6.81 1.35 -6.05
CA ILE A 118 -7.82 0.50 -6.70
C ILE A 118 -8.19 1.10 -8.07
N ARG A 119 -7.79 0.44 -9.15
CA ARG A 119 -8.04 0.88 -10.53
C ARG A 119 -9.53 1.01 -10.85
N GLU A 120 -10.39 0.14 -10.30
CA GLU A 120 -11.83 0.17 -10.57
C GLU A 120 -12.54 1.42 -10.03
N TYR A 121 -11.84 2.25 -9.23
CA TYR A 121 -12.41 3.48 -8.69
C TYR A 121 -12.22 4.67 -9.63
N LEU A 122 -11.25 4.60 -10.56
CA LEU A 122 -10.91 5.70 -11.46
C LEU A 122 -12.13 6.11 -12.31
N GLY A 123 -12.49 7.39 -12.27
CA GLY A 123 -13.62 7.97 -13.00
C GLY A 123 -15.00 7.75 -12.38
N ARG A 124 -15.10 7.08 -11.22
CA ARG A 124 -16.37 6.90 -10.51
C ARG A 124 -16.61 8.01 -9.49
N ASP A 125 -17.88 8.27 -9.22
CA ASP A 125 -18.31 9.20 -8.18
C ASP A 125 -18.04 8.57 -6.80
N ILE A 126 -17.40 9.34 -5.91
CA ILE A 126 -17.08 8.90 -4.57
C ILE A 126 -18.33 8.46 -3.79
N LYS A 127 -19.50 9.09 -3.98
CA LYS A 127 -20.74 8.76 -3.28
C LYS A 127 -21.19 7.34 -3.59
N GLU A 128 -20.98 6.87 -4.82
CA GLU A 128 -21.28 5.50 -5.22
C GLU A 128 -20.34 4.51 -4.52
N LEU A 129 -19.04 4.84 -4.47
CA LEU A 129 -18.03 3.99 -3.86
C LEU A 129 -18.17 3.91 -2.33
N GLN A 130 -18.61 4.98 -1.68
CA GLN A 130 -18.88 5.05 -0.23
C GLN A 130 -19.93 4.04 0.25
N GLU A 131 -20.83 3.58 -0.62
CA GLU A 131 -21.83 2.57 -0.28
C GLU A 131 -21.20 1.18 -0.10
N THR A 132 -20.12 0.92 -0.82
CA THR A 132 -19.46 -0.39 -0.88
C THR A 132 -18.19 -0.44 -0.02
N ASP A 133 -17.45 0.66 0.08
CA ASP A 133 -16.18 0.75 0.80
C ASP A 133 -16.33 1.60 2.09
N GLU A 134 -16.27 0.92 3.25
CA GLU A 134 -16.33 1.57 4.56
C GLU A 134 -15.15 2.52 4.79
N THR A 135 -13.93 2.14 4.39
CA THR A 135 -12.72 2.95 4.58
C THR A 135 -12.84 4.24 3.80
N LEU A 136 -13.22 4.14 2.52
CA LEU A 136 -13.42 5.32 1.67
C LEU A 136 -14.51 6.24 2.22
N ARG A 137 -15.61 5.67 2.75
CA ARG A 137 -16.67 6.43 3.42
C ARG A 137 -16.20 7.18 4.66
N LEU A 138 -15.33 6.59 5.47
CA LEU A 138 -14.79 7.25 6.66
C LEU A 138 -13.82 8.39 6.29
N ILE A 139 -12.97 8.15 5.28
CA ILE A 139 -12.04 9.13 4.72
C ILE A 139 -12.82 10.34 4.20
N SER A 140 -13.81 10.08 3.36
CA SER A 140 -14.51 11.14 2.63
C SER A 140 -15.54 11.95 3.42
N ARG A 141 -15.86 11.56 4.65
CA ARG A 141 -16.88 12.26 5.45
C ARG A 141 -16.45 13.67 5.86
N ASP A 142 -15.20 13.84 6.26
CA ASP A 142 -14.67 15.07 6.87
C ASP A 142 -13.39 15.52 6.14
N MET A 143 -13.47 15.73 4.82
CA MET A 143 -12.36 16.25 4.02
C MET A 143 -12.18 17.76 4.22
N ASN A 144 -11.30 18.13 5.15
CA ASN A 144 -10.93 19.52 5.38
C ASN A 144 -9.48 19.75 4.90
N PRO A 145 -9.27 20.48 3.78
CA PRO A 145 -7.94 20.82 3.32
C PRO A 145 -7.12 21.54 4.40
N GLY A 146 -5.88 21.10 4.62
CA GLY A 146 -4.97 21.67 5.62
C GLY A 146 -5.09 21.09 7.04
N GLU A 147 -6.08 20.22 7.29
CA GLU A 147 -6.17 19.44 8.52
C GLU A 147 -5.83 17.96 8.26
N HIS A 148 -5.55 17.23 9.34
CA HIS A 148 -5.38 15.79 9.30
C HIS A 148 -6.51 15.11 10.06
N GLN A 149 -6.94 13.96 9.56
CA GLN A 149 -8.01 13.15 10.13
C GLN A 149 -7.43 11.84 10.66
N LYS A 150 -7.86 11.44 11.85
CA LYS A 150 -7.54 10.13 12.43
C LYS A 150 -8.76 9.23 12.36
N ILE A 151 -8.65 8.09 11.69
CA ILE A 151 -9.77 7.20 11.37
C ILE A 151 -9.48 5.79 11.87
N PHE A 152 -10.35 5.23 12.69
CA PHE A 152 -10.27 3.82 13.07
C PHE A 152 -11.10 2.98 12.09
N VAL A 153 -10.48 1.98 11.47
CA VAL A 153 -11.10 1.08 10.49
C VAL A 153 -11.41 -0.25 11.17
N ASN A 154 -12.70 -0.60 11.26
CA ASN A 154 -13.16 -1.75 12.04
C ASN A 154 -12.68 -3.09 11.49
N HIS A 155 -12.72 -3.27 10.17
CA HIS A 155 -12.40 -4.57 9.55
C HIS A 155 -10.90 -4.88 9.55
N THR A 156 -10.02 -3.86 9.51
CA THR A 156 -8.57 -4.05 9.69
C THR A 156 -8.15 -3.94 11.16
N GLY A 157 -8.97 -3.32 12.02
CA GLY A 157 -8.63 -3.02 13.42
C GLY A 157 -7.52 -1.98 13.58
N ARG A 158 -7.21 -1.21 12.52
CA ARG A 158 -6.11 -0.27 12.47
C ARG A 158 -6.58 1.17 12.42
N THR A 159 -5.67 2.08 12.77
CA THR A 159 -5.92 3.51 12.69
C THR A 159 -5.14 4.12 11.53
N LEU A 160 -5.84 4.90 10.71
CA LEU A 160 -5.30 5.64 9.58
C LEU A 160 -5.15 7.11 9.95
N TRP A 161 -4.07 7.73 9.47
CA TRP A 161 -3.90 9.18 9.43
C TRP A 161 -4.05 9.64 7.99
N VAL A 162 -4.99 10.56 7.75
CA VAL A 162 -5.29 11.07 6.43
C VAL A 162 -5.03 12.56 6.38
N PHE A 163 -4.32 13.02 5.36
CA PHE A 163 -4.00 14.42 5.12
C PHE A 163 -4.61 14.85 3.80
N TYR A 164 -5.20 16.05 3.76
CA TYR A 164 -5.81 16.61 2.57
C TYR A 164 -5.15 17.92 2.18
N GLU A 165 -4.82 18.07 0.90
CA GLU A 165 -4.31 19.31 0.34
C GLU A 165 -4.97 19.58 -1.01
N GLN A 166 -5.37 20.84 -1.24
CA GLN A 166 -5.97 21.23 -2.51
C GLN A 166 -4.89 21.57 -3.52
N ILE A 167 -4.98 21.03 -4.74
CA ILE A 167 -4.08 21.29 -5.85
C ILE A 167 -4.46 22.64 -6.47
N PRO A 168 -3.64 23.71 -6.35
CA PRO A 168 -4.06 25.06 -6.74
C PRO A 168 -4.37 25.25 -8.23
N SER A 169 -3.81 24.39 -9.09
CA SER A 169 -4.01 24.47 -10.54
C SER A 169 -5.32 23.84 -11.03
N SER A 170 -5.99 23.02 -10.23
CA SER A 170 -7.19 22.29 -10.63
C SER A 170 -8.32 22.32 -9.60
N ASN A 171 -8.09 22.87 -8.41
CA ASN A 171 -8.99 22.77 -7.25
C ASN A 171 -9.29 21.34 -6.75
N TRP A 172 -8.67 20.32 -7.34
CA TRP A 172 -8.81 18.94 -6.91
C TRP A 172 -8.15 18.72 -5.54
N THR A 173 -8.64 17.74 -4.79
CA THR A 173 -8.11 17.41 -3.47
C THR A 173 -7.19 16.20 -3.57
N LEU A 174 -5.93 16.36 -3.18
CA LEU A 174 -4.98 15.27 -2.93
C LEU A 174 -5.14 14.79 -1.50
N GLY A 175 -5.51 13.52 -1.33
CA GLY A 175 -5.51 12.82 -0.06
C GLY A 175 -4.30 11.92 0.07
N VAL A 176 -3.66 11.90 1.23
CA VAL A 176 -2.56 10.98 1.56
C VAL A 176 -2.91 10.23 2.82
N VAL A 177 -2.84 8.90 2.76
CA VAL A 177 -3.20 7.99 3.86
C VAL A 177 -1.95 7.30 4.37
N PHE A 178 -1.82 7.25 5.69
CA PHE A 178 -0.79 6.51 6.40
C PHE A 178 -1.40 5.59 7.45
N VAL A 179 -0.78 4.44 7.70
CA VAL A 179 -1.18 3.53 8.77
C VAL A 179 -0.37 3.85 10.03
N GLU A 180 -1.06 4.15 11.14
CA GLU A 180 -0.44 4.68 12.37
C GLU A 180 0.57 3.70 12.97
N ASP A 181 0.23 2.41 13.07
CA ASP A 181 1.09 1.41 13.69
C ASP A 181 2.41 1.22 12.94
N ILE A 182 2.39 1.17 11.61
CA ILE A 182 3.58 1.05 10.77
C ILE A 182 4.53 2.25 10.96
N ILE A 183 3.98 3.47 10.97
CA ILE A 183 4.79 4.67 11.26
C ILE A 183 5.35 4.60 12.69
N LEU A 184 4.51 4.28 13.67
CA LEU A 184 4.91 4.23 15.07
C LEU A 184 5.93 3.12 15.35
N GLU A 185 5.90 1.99 14.66
CA GLU A 185 6.87 0.91 14.79
C GLU A 185 8.29 1.34 14.40
N SER A 186 8.42 2.06 13.28
CA SER A 186 9.71 2.62 12.84
C SER A 186 10.31 3.57 13.89
N ILE A 187 9.45 4.38 14.52
CA ILE A 187 9.83 5.33 15.57
C ILE A 187 10.17 4.60 16.88
N LYS A 188 9.34 3.64 17.30
CA LYS A 188 9.52 2.86 18.54
C LYS A 188 10.83 2.09 18.55
N THR A 189 11.20 1.48 17.41
CA THR A 189 12.46 0.74 17.28
C THR A 189 13.66 1.65 17.53
N SER A 190 13.66 2.83 16.91
CA SER A 190 14.71 3.85 17.10
C SER A 190 14.73 4.41 18.53
N GLN A 191 13.56 4.69 19.11
CA GLN A 191 13.44 5.18 20.49
C GLN A 191 13.94 4.16 21.51
N ARG A 192 13.72 2.86 21.30
CA ARG A 192 14.22 1.81 22.19
C ARG A 192 15.74 1.78 22.26
N HIS A 193 16.41 1.84 21.11
CA HIS A 193 17.87 1.91 21.11
C HIS A 193 18.36 3.13 21.89
N LEU A 194 17.74 4.29 21.69
CA LEU A 194 18.06 5.48 22.47
C LEU A 194 17.82 5.29 23.98
N LEU A 195 16.69 4.71 24.38
CA LEU A 195 16.37 4.42 25.79
C LEU A 195 17.36 3.47 26.44
N ILE A 196 17.80 2.43 25.74
CA ILE A 196 18.83 1.50 26.23
C ILE A 196 20.16 2.23 26.44
N HIS A 197 20.59 3.07 25.50
CA HIS A 197 21.82 3.86 25.65
C HIS A 197 21.73 4.86 26.82
N ILE A 198 20.57 5.53 26.98
CA ILE A 198 20.33 6.43 28.12
C ILE A 198 20.38 5.66 29.43
N ALA A 199 19.72 4.49 29.52
CA ALA A 199 19.74 3.66 30.72
C ALA A 199 21.16 3.21 31.08
N LEU A 200 21.96 2.78 30.10
CA LEU A 200 23.37 2.43 30.29
C LEU A 200 24.21 3.63 30.77
N ALA A 201 24.02 4.81 30.18
CA ALA A 201 24.70 6.02 30.59
C ALA A 201 24.34 6.45 32.02
N VAL A 202 23.06 6.37 32.40
CA VAL A 202 22.58 6.65 33.76
C VAL A 202 23.13 5.64 34.76
N MET A 203 23.12 4.34 34.45
CA MET A 203 23.72 3.32 35.31
C MET A 203 25.23 3.56 35.51
N ALA A 204 25.96 3.86 34.44
CA ALA A 204 27.37 4.20 34.53
C ALA A 204 27.61 5.45 35.40
N PHE A 205 26.81 6.50 35.18
CA PHE A 205 26.87 7.72 35.98
C PHE A 205 26.61 7.45 37.47
N LEU A 206 25.55 6.70 37.81
CA LEU A 206 25.22 6.34 39.19
C LEU A 206 26.32 5.47 39.82
N PHE A 207 26.93 4.57 39.05
CA PHE A 207 28.06 3.78 39.51
C PHE A 207 29.27 4.67 39.84
N PHE A 208 29.69 5.56 38.94
CA PHE A 208 30.80 6.49 39.20
C PHE A 208 30.50 7.46 40.34
N LEU A 209 29.26 7.93 40.44
CA LEU A 209 28.81 8.77 41.55
C LEU A 209 28.90 8.02 42.89
N SER A 210 28.56 6.72 42.92
CA SER A 210 28.69 5.89 44.11
C SER A 210 30.14 5.79 44.59
N ILE A 211 31.10 5.64 43.66
CA ILE A 211 32.55 5.60 43.98
C ILE A 211 32.99 6.90 44.68
N LEU A 212 32.49 8.04 44.19
CA LEU A 212 32.80 9.36 44.74
C LEU A 212 32.16 9.59 46.11
N ILE A 213 30.89 9.20 46.30
CA ILE A 213 30.16 9.36 47.56
C ILE A 213 30.74 8.47 48.66
N PHE A 214 30.98 7.19 48.36
CA PHE A 214 31.50 6.24 49.34
C PHE A 214 33.00 6.39 49.60
N ARG A 215 33.66 7.32 48.90
CA ARG A 215 35.07 7.67 49.13
C ARG A 215 35.96 6.44 49.16
N VAL A 216 35.94 5.70 48.04
CA VAL A 216 36.77 4.50 47.84
C VAL A 216 38.27 4.81 48.01
N ASP A 217 38.68 6.09 47.88
CA ASP A 217 40.03 6.59 48.17
C ASP A 217 40.54 6.28 49.58
N LYS A 218 39.64 6.08 50.56
CA LYS A 218 40.00 5.85 51.96
C LYS A 218 40.19 4.38 52.35
N ASP A 219 40.11 3.46 51.38
CA ASP A 219 40.39 2.02 51.52
C ASP A 219 39.74 1.34 52.76
N SER A 220 38.51 1.73 53.07
CA SER A 220 37.73 1.11 54.14
C SER A 220 36.93 -0.07 53.59
N SER A 221 36.97 -1.22 54.25
CA SER A 221 36.21 -2.40 53.80
C SER A 221 34.72 -2.11 53.65
N SER A 222 34.15 -1.24 54.48
CA SER A 222 32.74 -0.86 54.43
C SER A 222 32.36 -0.06 53.17
N SER A 223 33.25 0.78 52.65
CA SER A 223 32.97 1.56 51.43
C SER A 223 33.00 0.70 50.17
N LEU A 224 33.91 -0.28 50.12
CA LEU A 224 33.96 -1.26 49.02
C LEU A 224 32.70 -2.12 48.96
N TRP A 225 32.22 -2.63 50.10
CA TRP A 225 30.96 -3.39 50.15
C TRP A 225 29.76 -2.56 49.70
N ALA A 226 29.70 -1.27 50.07
CA ALA A 226 28.63 -0.38 49.64
C ALA A 226 28.58 -0.20 48.12
N VAL A 227 29.74 -0.03 47.46
CA VAL A 227 29.82 0.10 45.99
C VAL A 227 29.40 -1.19 45.29
N VAL A 228 29.81 -2.35 45.80
CA VAL A 228 29.40 -3.66 45.25
C VAL A 228 27.89 -3.87 45.34
N ILE A 229 27.27 -3.49 46.47
CA ILE A 229 25.82 -3.57 46.66
C ILE A 229 25.11 -2.65 45.67
N VAL A 230 25.56 -1.39 45.54
CA VAL A 230 24.98 -0.44 44.58
C VAL A 230 25.10 -0.94 43.15
N PHE A 231 26.28 -1.43 42.74
CA PHE A 231 26.47 -2.00 41.41
C PHE A 231 25.54 -3.19 41.16
N SER A 232 25.40 -4.09 42.13
CA SER A 232 24.51 -5.25 42.01
C SER A 232 23.04 -4.83 41.86
N ILE A 233 22.60 -3.82 42.61
CA ILE A 233 21.25 -3.25 42.50
C ILE A 233 21.05 -2.60 41.12
N LEU A 234 22.03 -1.83 40.63
CA LEU A 234 21.96 -1.21 39.31
C LEU A 234 21.87 -2.27 38.21
N CYS A 235 22.65 -3.35 38.27
CA CYS A 235 22.57 -4.46 37.32
C CYS A 235 21.20 -5.16 37.38
N ALA A 236 20.64 -5.38 38.57
CA ALA A 236 19.32 -6.00 38.74
C ALA A 236 18.21 -5.11 38.15
N LEU A 237 18.24 -3.81 38.43
CA LEU A 237 17.31 -2.83 37.87
C LEU A 237 17.46 -2.71 36.36
N GLY A 238 18.70 -2.67 35.85
CA GLY A 238 18.99 -2.64 34.42
C GLY A 238 18.46 -3.88 33.69
N THR A 239 18.62 -5.06 34.29
CA THR A 239 18.07 -6.31 33.74
C THR A 239 16.55 -6.27 33.73
N GLY A 240 15.92 -5.85 34.83
CA GLY A 240 14.47 -5.70 34.91
C GLY A 240 13.92 -4.68 33.91
N PHE A 241 14.63 -3.58 33.67
CA PHE A 241 14.27 -2.57 32.68
C PHE A 241 14.39 -3.11 31.24
N ILE A 242 15.46 -3.84 30.93
CA ILE A 242 15.62 -4.49 29.62
C ILE A 242 14.51 -5.53 29.40
N TRP A 243 14.17 -6.33 30.42
CA TRP A 243 13.05 -7.27 30.35
C TRP A 243 11.71 -6.57 30.14
N TYR A 244 11.47 -5.47 30.84
CA TYR A 244 10.28 -4.66 30.66
C TYR A 244 10.16 -4.14 29.21
N LEU A 245 11.24 -3.57 28.66
CA LEU A 245 11.30 -3.12 27.27
C LEU A 245 11.14 -4.27 26.25
N ALA A 246 11.62 -5.47 26.58
CA ALA A 246 11.51 -6.65 25.71
C ALA A 246 10.10 -7.26 25.72
N LEU A 247 9.41 -7.24 26.87
CA LEU A 247 8.05 -7.77 27.00
C LEU A 247 6.98 -6.85 26.39
N GLU A 248 7.21 -5.54 26.42
CA GLU A 248 6.30 -4.54 25.86
C GLU A 248 6.44 -4.38 24.33
N ASP A 249 7.18 -5.26 23.67
CA ASP A 249 7.37 -5.27 22.21
C ASP A 249 6.31 -6.16 21.51
N PRO A 250 5.25 -5.59 20.91
CA PRO A 250 4.37 -6.34 20.00
C PRO A 250 5.00 -6.56 18.62
N SER A 251 6.04 -5.82 18.25
CA SER A 251 6.62 -5.85 16.91
C SER A 251 7.59 -7.02 16.75
N GLY A 252 7.15 -8.05 16.01
CA GLY A 252 8.00 -9.08 15.45
C GLY A 252 9.05 -8.41 14.55
N GLY A 253 10.26 -8.25 15.07
CA GLY A 253 11.35 -7.67 14.32
C GLY A 253 11.72 -8.58 13.15
N GLY A 254 11.54 -8.10 11.92
CA GLY A 254 12.18 -8.67 10.74
C GLY A 254 11.27 -9.24 9.65
N SER A 255 10.00 -8.84 9.57
CA SER A 255 9.27 -9.00 8.30
C SER A 255 9.91 -8.09 7.26
N HIS A 256 10.68 -8.64 6.32
CA HIS A 256 11.17 -7.92 5.12
C HIS A 256 10.06 -7.77 4.07
N GLY A 257 8.80 -7.74 4.47
CA GLY A 257 7.64 -7.66 3.59
C GLY A 257 6.79 -6.42 3.85
N ILE A 258 6.03 -6.02 2.82
CA ILE A 258 4.97 -5.04 2.98
C ILE A 258 3.79 -5.76 3.62
N ASP A 259 3.36 -5.30 4.79
CA ASP A 259 2.20 -5.86 5.44
C ASP A 259 0.92 -5.44 4.71
N VAL A 260 0.10 -6.42 4.31
CA VAL A 260 -1.13 -6.23 3.54
C VAL A 260 -2.34 -6.70 4.37
N PHE A 261 -3.32 -5.82 4.55
CA PHE A 261 -4.50 -6.06 5.40
C PHE A 261 -5.83 -6.00 4.64
N ASP A 262 -5.85 -5.32 3.50
CA ASP A 262 -7.02 -5.05 2.71
C ASP A 262 -6.67 -4.98 1.22
N LYS A 263 -7.69 -4.80 0.37
CA LYS A 263 -7.51 -4.71 -1.07
C LYS A 263 -6.61 -3.53 -1.46
N VAL A 264 -6.71 -2.40 -0.75
CA VAL A 264 -5.89 -1.21 -1.02
C VAL A 264 -4.41 -1.52 -0.77
N GLY A 265 -4.08 -2.15 0.36
CA GLY A 265 -2.72 -2.60 0.66
C GLY A 265 -2.16 -3.55 -0.39
N THR A 266 -2.99 -4.47 -0.92
CA THR A 266 -2.58 -5.38 -2.01
C THR A 266 -2.18 -4.60 -3.26
N GLU A 267 -2.99 -3.62 -3.67
CA GLU A 267 -2.71 -2.79 -4.85
C GLU A 267 -1.47 -1.92 -4.65
N VAL A 268 -1.28 -1.34 -3.46
CA VAL A 268 -0.09 -0.55 -3.12
C VAL A 268 1.18 -1.40 -3.18
N ALA A 269 1.15 -2.60 -2.60
CA ALA A 269 2.27 -3.53 -2.64
C ALA A 269 2.56 -3.99 -4.08
N MET A 270 1.52 -4.29 -4.85
CA MET A 270 1.65 -4.69 -6.26
C MET A 270 2.26 -3.56 -7.10
N HIS A 271 1.78 -2.32 -6.93
CA HIS A 271 2.31 -1.18 -7.66
C HIS A 271 3.80 -0.99 -7.44
N LYS A 272 4.27 -1.06 -6.18
CA LYS A 272 5.69 -1.00 -5.85
C LYS A 272 6.49 -2.14 -6.48
N LEU A 273 5.98 -3.36 -6.39
CA LEU A 273 6.63 -4.54 -6.97
C LEU A 273 6.76 -4.44 -8.50
N LEU A 274 5.72 -3.94 -9.18
CA LEU A 274 5.75 -3.70 -10.62
C LEU A 274 6.66 -2.54 -11.02
N GLN A 275 6.91 -1.60 -10.12
CA GLN A 275 7.84 -0.50 -10.35
C GLN A 275 9.31 -0.89 -10.14
N ASP A 276 9.59 -2.03 -9.50
CA ASP A 276 10.94 -2.55 -9.31
C ASP A 276 11.65 -2.75 -10.67
N PRO A 277 12.87 -2.20 -10.86
CA PRO A 277 13.64 -2.36 -12.10
C PRO A 277 13.83 -3.80 -12.58
N GLU A 278 13.85 -4.79 -11.67
CA GLU A 278 13.99 -6.20 -12.04
C GLU A 278 12.71 -6.74 -12.69
N VAL A 279 11.54 -6.34 -12.18
CA VAL A 279 10.22 -6.76 -12.70
C VAL A 279 9.86 -5.99 -13.97
N LYS A 280 10.18 -4.70 -14.02
CA LYS A 280 9.91 -3.82 -15.18
C LYS A 280 10.61 -4.23 -16.48
N GLN A 281 11.66 -5.04 -16.40
CA GLN A 281 12.37 -5.53 -17.59
C GLN A 281 11.60 -6.64 -18.30
N SER A 282 10.66 -7.30 -17.62
CA SER A 282 9.77 -8.27 -18.25
C SER A 282 8.77 -7.52 -19.15
N THR A 283 8.71 -7.87 -20.43
CA THR A 283 7.91 -7.15 -21.44
C THR A 283 6.40 -7.34 -21.24
N ASP A 284 5.99 -8.39 -20.51
CA ASP A 284 4.60 -8.70 -20.24
C ASP A 284 4.24 -8.38 -18.78
N GLN A 285 3.05 -7.81 -18.56
CA GLN A 285 2.52 -7.64 -17.21
C GLN A 285 2.23 -9.02 -16.57
N PRO A 286 2.59 -9.22 -15.30
CA PRO A 286 2.33 -10.48 -14.63
C PRO A 286 0.83 -10.75 -14.50
N THR A 287 0.44 -12.00 -14.73
CA THR A 287 -0.93 -12.47 -14.50
C THR A 287 -1.12 -12.65 -13.01
N GLN A 288 -2.07 -11.91 -12.44
CA GLN A 288 -2.37 -11.98 -11.01
C GLN A 288 -3.40 -13.08 -10.75
N ILE A 289 -3.12 -13.98 -9.79
CA ILE A 289 -4.07 -15.00 -9.34
C ILE A 289 -4.48 -14.67 -7.90
N PRO A 290 -5.71 -14.19 -7.71
CA PRO A 290 -6.24 -13.93 -6.39
C PRO A 290 -6.28 -15.23 -5.57
N THR A 291 -5.50 -15.28 -4.50
CA THR A 291 -5.24 -16.46 -3.68
C THR A 291 -5.47 -16.15 -2.21
N GLY A 292 -6.33 -16.94 -1.56
CA GLY A 292 -6.57 -16.82 -0.13
C GLY A 292 -6.11 -18.06 0.62
N ILE A 293 -5.74 -17.87 1.90
CA ILE A 293 -5.31 -18.94 2.79
C ILE A 293 -6.01 -18.79 4.15
N PHE A 294 -6.53 -19.91 4.66
CA PHE A 294 -7.11 -20.01 5.98
C PHE A 294 -6.37 -21.09 6.78
N LEU A 295 -5.74 -20.69 7.89
CA LEU A 295 -5.01 -21.59 8.77
C LEU A 295 -5.95 -22.12 9.86
N GLN A 296 -6.17 -23.43 9.87
CA GLN A 296 -7.02 -24.09 10.87
C GLN A 296 -6.24 -24.51 12.11
N SER A 297 -5.01 -24.99 11.94
CA SER A 297 -4.16 -25.35 13.08
C SER A 297 -2.69 -25.20 12.74
N LEU A 298 -1.92 -24.89 13.77
CA LEU A 298 -0.47 -24.79 13.75
C LEU A 298 0.07 -25.54 14.97
N ARG A 299 1.00 -26.48 14.74
CA ARG A 299 1.59 -27.28 15.80
C ARG A 299 3.07 -27.53 15.55
N PHE A 300 3.89 -27.25 16.56
CA PHE A 300 5.29 -27.66 16.57
C PHE A 300 5.40 -29.16 16.79
N SER A 301 6.05 -29.86 15.87
CA SER A 301 6.38 -31.28 15.98
C SER A 301 7.80 -31.51 16.48
N SER A 302 8.69 -30.56 16.23
CA SER A 302 10.05 -30.46 16.76
C SER A 302 10.42 -28.99 16.92
N ALA A 303 11.69 -28.69 17.25
CA ALA A 303 12.20 -27.32 17.29
C ALA A 303 11.93 -26.59 15.96
N ASN A 304 12.25 -27.22 14.83
CA ASN A 304 12.21 -26.57 13.51
C ASN A 304 11.07 -27.04 12.60
N ASN A 305 10.35 -28.11 12.94
CA ASN A 305 9.27 -28.63 12.08
C ASN A 305 7.90 -28.22 12.61
N VAL A 306 7.18 -27.44 11.81
CA VAL A 306 5.83 -26.95 12.11
C VAL A 306 4.82 -27.64 11.20
N ILE A 307 3.84 -28.29 11.80
CA ILE A 307 2.70 -28.87 11.10
C ILE A 307 1.65 -27.77 10.96
N VAL A 308 1.25 -27.47 9.73
CA VAL A 308 0.23 -26.49 9.40
C VAL A 308 -0.89 -27.18 8.63
N THR A 309 -2.13 -26.93 9.02
CA THR A 309 -3.32 -27.43 8.32
C THR A 309 -4.27 -26.30 8.02
N GLY A 310 -4.93 -26.34 6.86
CA GLY A 310 -5.85 -25.28 6.48
C GLY A 310 -6.47 -25.48 5.13
N TYR A 311 -7.07 -24.41 4.63
CA TYR A 311 -7.60 -24.32 3.28
C TYR A 311 -6.85 -23.24 2.51
N VAL A 312 -6.60 -23.49 1.24
CA VAL A 312 -6.06 -22.52 0.29
C VAL A 312 -6.97 -22.53 -0.93
N TRP A 313 -7.28 -21.36 -1.49
CA TRP A 313 -8.14 -21.26 -2.66
C TRP A 313 -7.60 -20.23 -3.63
N GLN A 314 -7.93 -20.43 -4.91
CA GLN A 314 -7.61 -19.53 -6.00
C GLN A 314 -8.88 -19.17 -6.76
N ASP A 315 -8.99 -17.91 -7.13
CA ASP A 315 -10.06 -17.39 -7.98
C ASP A 315 -9.59 -17.34 -9.44
N HIS A 316 -10.20 -18.17 -10.29
CA HIS A 316 -9.94 -18.21 -11.73
C HIS A 316 -11.10 -17.64 -12.56
N SER A 317 -11.93 -16.79 -11.97
CA SER A 317 -13.08 -16.16 -12.66
C SER A 317 -12.66 -15.25 -13.82
N ASP A 318 -11.44 -14.70 -13.81
CA ASP A 318 -10.93 -13.89 -14.91
C ASP A 318 -10.51 -14.77 -16.10
N SER A 319 -10.97 -14.38 -17.28
CA SER A 319 -10.50 -14.88 -18.59
C SER A 319 -8.96 -14.99 -18.72
N ARG A 320 -8.21 -14.11 -18.04
CA ARG A 320 -6.73 -14.10 -18.04
C ARG A 320 -6.12 -15.24 -17.22
N THR A 321 -6.84 -15.76 -16.23
CA THR A 321 -6.38 -16.83 -15.33
C THR A 321 -6.91 -18.21 -15.73
N ALA A 322 -7.80 -18.27 -16.73
CA ALA A 322 -8.44 -19.49 -17.21
C ALA A 322 -7.46 -20.52 -17.83
N ASN A 323 -6.31 -20.07 -18.34
CA ASN A 323 -5.34 -20.91 -19.04
C ASN A 323 -4.08 -21.24 -18.20
N VAL A 324 -4.07 -20.89 -16.91
CA VAL A 324 -2.94 -21.11 -15.99
C VAL A 324 -3.18 -22.37 -15.15
N SER A 325 -2.12 -23.14 -14.86
CA SER A 325 -2.22 -24.29 -13.95
C SER A 325 -2.85 -23.91 -12.61
N HIS A 326 -3.81 -24.71 -12.17
CA HIS A 326 -4.43 -24.54 -10.87
C HIS A 326 -3.54 -25.19 -9.79
N GLY A 327 -3.51 -24.57 -8.61
CA GLY A 327 -2.86 -25.10 -7.42
C GLY A 327 -1.71 -24.24 -6.93
N VAL A 328 -1.25 -24.59 -5.73
CA VAL A 328 -0.18 -23.90 -5.01
C VAL A 328 0.90 -24.89 -4.60
N ILE A 329 2.13 -24.41 -4.59
CA ILE A 329 3.30 -25.15 -4.13
C ILE A 329 3.78 -24.53 -2.82
N PHE A 330 4.08 -25.38 -1.84
CA PHE A 330 4.67 -24.98 -0.56
C PHE A 330 6.16 -25.34 -0.60
N PRO A 331 7.06 -24.42 -1.00
CA PRO A 331 8.47 -24.75 -1.23
C PRO A 331 9.21 -25.22 0.02
N GLU A 332 8.77 -24.79 1.21
CA GLU A 332 9.39 -25.15 2.50
C GLU A 332 8.79 -26.44 3.12
N ALA A 333 7.86 -27.10 2.41
CA ALA A 333 7.22 -28.30 2.92
C ALA A 333 8.12 -29.54 2.74
N GLU A 334 8.51 -30.17 3.84
CA GLU A 334 9.15 -31.49 3.83
C GLU A 334 8.17 -32.58 3.40
N GLN A 335 6.92 -32.46 3.86
CA GLN A 335 5.82 -33.34 3.50
C GLN A 335 4.57 -32.50 3.28
N ILE A 336 3.85 -32.77 2.19
CA ILE A 336 2.59 -32.10 1.88
C ILE A 336 1.55 -33.12 1.45
N LYS A 337 0.34 -32.95 1.99
CA LYS A 337 -0.87 -33.58 1.51
C LYS A 337 -1.86 -32.48 1.15
N ILE A 338 -2.23 -32.39 -0.12
CA ILE A 338 -3.21 -31.44 -0.64
C ILE A 338 -4.34 -32.21 -1.34
N GLU A 339 -5.58 -31.90 -0.99
CA GLU A 339 -6.77 -32.55 -1.53
C GLU A 339 -7.77 -31.47 -1.94
N GLU A 340 -8.37 -31.59 -3.13
CA GLU A 340 -9.43 -30.68 -3.56
C GLU A 340 -10.62 -30.80 -2.60
N ALA A 341 -10.99 -29.68 -1.97
CA ALA A 341 -12.07 -29.62 -1.00
C ALA A 341 -13.38 -29.19 -1.67
N TYR A 342 -13.31 -28.21 -2.56
CA TYR A 342 -14.46 -27.71 -3.30
C TYR A 342 -14.03 -27.03 -4.60
N LYS A 343 -14.95 -27.03 -5.57
CA LYS A 343 -14.87 -26.25 -6.79
C LYS A 343 -16.22 -25.61 -7.02
N LEU A 344 -16.25 -24.29 -7.09
CA LEU A 344 -17.46 -23.51 -7.30
C LEU A 344 -17.62 -23.18 -8.80
N ASP A 345 -18.86 -23.08 -9.24
CA ASP A 345 -19.19 -22.78 -10.65
C ASP A 345 -18.70 -21.38 -11.10
N ASN A 346 -18.42 -20.49 -10.14
CA ASN A 346 -17.87 -19.16 -10.37
C ASN A 346 -16.35 -19.16 -10.67
N GLY A 347 -15.69 -20.32 -10.74
CA GLY A 347 -14.25 -20.42 -11.04
C GLY A 347 -13.34 -20.45 -9.81
N VAL A 348 -13.88 -20.41 -8.59
CA VAL A 348 -13.09 -20.55 -7.37
C VAL A 348 -12.84 -22.03 -7.07
N THR A 349 -11.58 -22.42 -6.94
CA THR A 349 -11.19 -23.78 -6.55
C THR A 349 -10.43 -23.73 -5.23
N GLY A 350 -10.82 -24.59 -4.28
CA GLY A 350 -10.25 -24.65 -2.94
C GLY A 350 -9.70 -26.02 -2.60
N TRP A 351 -8.55 -26.04 -1.93
CA TRP A 351 -7.87 -27.24 -1.49
C TRP A 351 -7.69 -27.24 0.03
N TYR A 352 -7.93 -28.40 0.64
CA TYR A 352 -7.48 -28.65 2.00
C TYR A 352 -6.02 -29.10 1.96
N PHE A 353 -5.18 -28.50 2.80
CA PHE A 353 -3.77 -28.87 2.89
C PHE A 353 -3.37 -29.24 4.32
N ARG A 354 -2.44 -30.18 4.39
CA ARG A 354 -1.64 -30.49 5.58
C ARG A 354 -0.18 -30.53 5.15
N ALA A 355 0.59 -29.57 5.65
CA ALA A 355 2.01 -29.44 5.33
C ALA A 355 2.86 -29.55 6.61
N VAL A 356 4.01 -30.20 6.50
CA VAL A 356 5.08 -30.16 7.50
C VAL A 356 6.13 -29.20 6.96
N LEU A 357 6.15 -27.98 7.48
CA LEU A 357 7.06 -26.92 7.06
C LEU A 357 8.31 -26.96 7.92
N ARG A 358 9.48 -26.95 7.28
CA ARG A 358 10.76 -26.83 7.98
C ARG A 358 11.14 -25.36 8.07
N GLN A 359 11.23 -24.85 9.29
CA GLN A 359 11.58 -23.45 9.59
C GLN A 359 13.02 -23.35 10.07
N GLN A 360 13.63 -22.18 9.87
CA GLN A 360 14.97 -21.86 10.36
C GLN A 360 14.86 -20.84 11.50
N PHE A 361 14.46 -21.30 12.68
CA PHE A 361 14.33 -20.46 13.86
C PHE A 361 15.69 -20.06 14.44
N ASP A 362 15.78 -18.84 14.96
CA ASP A 362 16.99 -18.31 15.62
C ASP A 362 16.77 -18.17 17.13
N TYR A 363 17.19 -19.20 17.85
CA TYR A 363 17.11 -19.26 19.30
C TYR A 363 18.18 -18.42 20.03
N SER A 364 18.94 -17.57 19.33
CA SER A 364 19.97 -16.72 19.96
C SER A 364 19.42 -15.76 21.02
N LYS A 365 18.11 -15.45 20.96
CA LYS A 365 17.40 -14.53 21.87
C LYS A 365 16.59 -15.24 22.96
N TYR A 366 16.67 -16.56 23.06
CA TYR A 366 15.96 -17.33 24.09
C TYR A 366 16.26 -16.81 25.51
N PRO A 367 15.27 -16.69 26.42
CA PRO A 367 13.85 -17.08 26.30
C PRO A 367 12.92 -15.94 25.84
N PHE A 368 13.47 -14.84 25.32
CA PHE A 368 12.71 -13.69 24.84
C PHE A 368 12.57 -13.69 23.31
N ASP A 369 12.83 -14.84 22.69
CA ASP A 369 12.62 -15.10 21.29
C ASP A 369 11.12 -15.10 20.95
N ARG A 370 10.80 -14.57 19.77
CA ARG A 370 9.52 -14.76 19.10
C ARG A 370 9.84 -15.39 17.76
N GLU A 371 9.18 -16.50 17.48
CA GLU A 371 9.42 -17.27 16.28
C GLU A 371 8.25 -17.12 15.32
N ASP A 372 8.54 -16.56 14.15
CA ASP A 372 7.57 -16.40 13.08
C ASP A 372 7.57 -17.65 12.19
N VAL A 373 6.38 -18.23 11.98
CA VAL A 373 6.23 -19.38 11.09
C VAL A 373 5.92 -18.88 9.69
N TRP A 374 6.88 -19.04 8.78
CA TRP A 374 6.75 -18.57 7.41
C TRP A 374 6.01 -19.60 6.56
N VAL A 375 4.90 -19.17 5.95
CA VAL A 375 4.16 -19.98 4.97
C VAL A 375 4.30 -19.31 3.61
N ARG A 376 5.20 -19.83 2.78
CA ARG A 376 5.38 -19.36 1.41
C ARG A 376 4.51 -20.17 0.46
N LEU A 377 3.88 -19.47 -0.48
CA LEU A 377 3.10 -20.06 -1.57
C LEU A 377 3.74 -19.69 -2.91
N TRP A 378 3.90 -20.68 -3.78
CA TRP A 378 4.29 -20.49 -5.18
C TRP A 378 3.16 -20.92 -6.10
N PRO A 379 3.03 -20.29 -7.29
CA PRO A 379 2.08 -20.77 -8.30
C PRO A 379 2.44 -22.19 -8.75
N GLY A 380 1.44 -22.94 -9.21
CA GLY A 380 1.62 -24.31 -9.74
C GLY A 380 2.56 -24.39 -10.96
N GLU A 381 2.73 -23.27 -11.69
CA GLU A 381 3.61 -23.13 -12.84
C GLU A 381 4.83 -22.26 -12.49
N PHE A 382 6.02 -22.83 -12.68
CA PHE A 382 7.30 -22.15 -12.41
C PHE A 382 7.75 -21.19 -13.50
N TYR A 383 7.30 -21.39 -14.74
CA TYR A 383 7.78 -20.65 -15.91
C TYR A 383 6.80 -19.56 -16.39
N GLY A 384 5.65 -19.43 -15.72
CA GLY A 384 4.67 -18.39 -16.02
C GLY A 384 5.03 -17.08 -15.33
N ASN A 385 4.77 -15.95 -15.99
CA ASN A 385 4.81 -14.62 -15.36
C ASN A 385 3.57 -14.45 -14.48
N VAL A 386 3.49 -15.22 -13.38
CA VAL A 386 2.31 -15.35 -12.52
C VAL A 386 2.64 -14.90 -11.11
N ILE A 387 1.80 -14.05 -10.54
CA ILE A 387 1.93 -13.57 -9.17
C ILE A 387 0.67 -13.94 -8.39
N LEU A 388 0.84 -14.56 -7.23
CA LEU A 388 -0.26 -14.82 -6.32
C LEU A 388 -0.56 -13.55 -5.54
N THR A 389 -1.79 -13.06 -5.59
CA THR A 389 -2.21 -11.86 -4.86
C THR A 389 -3.11 -12.24 -3.69
N PRO A 390 -2.86 -11.72 -2.48
CA PRO A 390 -3.69 -12.04 -1.33
C PRO A 390 -5.12 -11.56 -1.56
N THR A 391 -6.08 -12.45 -1.33
CA THR A 391 -7.50 -12.10 -1.25
C THR A 391 -8.05 -12.38 0.13
N ALA A 392 -8.77 -11.40 0.68
CA ALA A 392 -9.66 -11.64 1.79
C ALA A 392 -10.90 -12.37 1.27
N PHE A 393 -11.38 -13.35 2.01
CA PHE A 393 -12.74 -13.86 1.82
C PHE A 393 -13.68 -12.76 2.31
N SER A 394 -14.42 -12.13 1.38
CA SER A 394 -15.46 -11.14 1.71
C SER A 394 -16.67 -11.80 2.36
#